data_AF-A0A653DLX9-F1
#
_entry.id   AF-A0A653DLX9-F1
#
_cell.length_a   1.000
_cell.length_b   1.000
_cell.length_c   1.000
_cell.angle_alpha   90.00
_cell.angle_beta   90.00
_cell.angle_gamma   90.00
#
_symmetry.space_group_name_H-M   'P 1'
#
loop_
_entity.id
_entity.type
_entity.pdbx_description
1 polymer ?
#
loop_
_entity_poly.entity_id
_entity_poly.type
_entity_poly.pdbx_seq_one_letter_code
_entity_poly.pdbx_strand_id
1 'polypeptide(L)'
;MDRHVGFDYAQAQVVLRRLAQFHAVPLALKLKDRATFDDKVMPLMECSRPKRDLKPEKEREKDDTFENILKECQDCVRALPMLHKEKFLEIKRDNFSEPISTLVHKDMWLNNVMLRPRDQDVKIVDFQAYTYDTPATDLIFFLSGSVNIDVLKKHFDELLRYYNDNFADTLKKLDCDTAPFTYEYLMDEIGGCMDREFCHCVIFTTLVVFGEKNKKANFDEKPKVSQTQKERIWWMVREFLKRGWLDRWIQ
;
A
#
# COMPACT_ATOMS: atom_id res chain seq x y z
N MET A 1 19.84 -1.53 1.18
CA MET A 1 19.21 -1.57 -0.16
C MET A 1 18.90 -0.15 -0.59
N ASP A 2 19.03 0.20 -1.86
CA ASP A 2 18.73 1.57 -2.31
C ASP A 2 17.22 1.72 -2.61
N ARG A 3 16.54 2.58 -1.84
CA ARG A 3 15.11 2.86 -2.00
C ARG A 3 14.76 3.49 -3.34
N HIS A 4 15.70 4.12 -4.04
CA HIS A 4 15.45 4.65 -5.39
C HIS A 4 15.46 3.54 -6.46
N VAL A 5 16.03 2.36 -6.15
CA VAL A 5 16.09 1.21 -7.06
C VAL A 5 14.99 0.20 -6.77
N GLY A 6 14.71 -0.08 -5.50
CA GLY A 6 13.71 -1.07 -5.08
C GLY A 6 14.20 -2.52 -5.09
N PHE A 7 13.34 -3.44 -4.66
CA PHE A 7 13.56 -4.88 -4.68
C PHE A 7 13.57 -5.42 -6.12
N ASP A 8 14.47 -6.37 -6.40
CA ASP A 8 14.38 -7.21 -7.60
C ASP A 8 13.21 -8.23 -7.48
N TYR A 9 12.96 -9.00 -8.54
CA TYR A 9 11.87 -9.97 -8.57
C TYR A 9 11.95 -11.04 -7.47
N ALA A 10 13.12 -11.65 -7.29
CA ALA A 10 13.29 -12.72 -6.31
C ALA A 10 13.15 -12.18 -4.88
N GLN A 11 13.71 -11.00 -4.61
CA GLN A 11 13.58 -10.33 -3.33
C GLN A 11 12.12 -9.92 -3.06
N ALA A 12 11.42 -9.38 -4.05
CA ALA A 12 10.02 -9.02 -3.93
C ALA A 12 9.15 -10.23 -3.58
N GLN A 13 9.36 -11.39 -4.22
CA GLN A 13 8.66 -12.63 -3.87
C GLN A 13 8.88 -13.04 -2.41
N VAL A 14 10.13 -13.01 -1.93
CA VAL A 14 10.42 -13.37 -0.52
C VAL A 14 9.68 -12.44 0.45
N VAL A 15 9.63 -11.14 0.17
CA VAL A 15 8.90 -10.16 0.99
C VAL A 15 7.39 -10.38 0.91
N LEU A 16 6.83 -10.59 -0.30
CA LEU A 16 5.41 -10.84 -0.49
C LEU A 16 4.93 -12.11 0.22
N ARG A 17 5.75 -13.17 0.23
CA ARG A 17 5.46 -14.39 1.01
C ARG A 17 5.34 -14.08 2.50
N ARG A 18 6.27 -13.30 3.06
CA ARG A 18 6.23 -12.91 4.48
C ARG A 18 5.06 -11.97 4.77
N LEU A 19 4.77 -11.04 3.87
CA LEU A 19 3.65 -10.11 4.00
C LEU A 19 2.30 -10.84 3.98
N ALA A 20 2.15 -11.82 3.07
CA ALA A 20 0.98 -12.69 3.01
C ALA A 20 0.76 -13.44 4.32
N GLN A 21 1.84 -13.98 4.92
CA GLN A 21 1.77 -14.63 6.23
C GLN A 21 1.39 -13.66 7.34
N PHE A 22 1.98 -12.46 7.35
CA PHE A 22 1.69 -11.42 8.34
C PHE A 22 0.19 -11.05 8.35
N HIS A 23 -0.44 -10.97 7.19
CA HIS A 23 -1.87 -10.68 7.08
C HIS A 23 -2.77 -11.89 7.38
N ALA A 24 -2.40 -13.08 6.91
CA ALA A 24 -3.22 -14.29 7.01
C ALA A 24 -3.32 -14.85 8.43
N VAL A 25 -2.28 -14.75 9.24
CA VAL A 25 -2.27 -15.28 10.62
C VAL A 25 -3.32 -14.63 11.53
N PRO A 26 -3.39 -13.29 11.67
CA PRO A 26 -4.43 -12.65 12.48
C PRO A 26 -5.83 -12.87 11.89
N LEU A 27 -5.95 -12.94 10.55
CA LEU A 27 -7.21 -13.29 9.89
C LEU A 27 -7.66 -14.70 10.26
N ALA A 28 -6.75 -15.68 10.27
CA ALA A 28 -7.08 -17.05 10.66
C ALA A 28 -7.63 -17.13 12.08
N LEU A 29 -7.05 -16.37 13.03
CA LEU A 29 -7.60 -16.26 14.38
C LEU A 29 -9.01 -15.68 14.33
N LYS A 30 -9.24 -14.58 13.60
CA LYS A 30 -10.57 -13.96 13.44
C LYS A 30 -11.61 -14.92 12.87
N LEU A 31 -11.23 -15.74 11.88
CA LEU A 31 -12.13 -16.70 11.22
C LEU A 31 -12.48 -17.88 12.13
N LYS A 32 -11.54 -18.33 12.97
CA LYS A 32 -11.73 -19.50 13.84
C LYS A 32 -12.33 -19.15 15.20
N ASP A 33 -11.97 -17.99 15.74
CA ASP A 33 -12.38 -17.49 17.04
C ASP A 33 -12.49 -15.96 17.01
N ARG A 34 -13.62 -15.50 16.47
CA ARG A 34 -13.94 -14.07 16.37
C ARG A 34 -13.98 -13.39 17.74
N ALA A 35 -14.46 -14.08 18.77
CA ALA A 35 -14.58 -13.51 20.12
C ALA A 35 -13.20 -13.19 20.72
N THR A 36 -12.24 -14.11 20.62
CA THR A 36 -10.87 -13.84 21.06
C THR A 36 -10.21 -12.75 20.23
N PHE A 37 -10.43 -12.74 18.91
CA PHE A 37 -9.90 -11.66 18.06
C PHE A 37 -10.42 -10.29 18.49
N ASP A 38 -11.74 -10.16 18.67
CA ASP A 38 -12.39 -8.90 19.03
C ASP A 38 -12.01 -8.44 20.45
N ASP A 39 -11.81 -9.35 21.41
CA ASP A 39 -11.43 -9.02 22.80
C ASP A 39 -9.92 -8.75 22.98
N LYS A 40 -9.06 -9.50 22.28
CA LYS A 40 -7.60 -9.48 22.53
C LYS A 40 -6.78 -8.77 21.46
N VAL A 41 -7.22 -8.78 20.21
CA VAL A 41 -6.42 -8.30 19.07
C VAL A 41 -6.94 -6.96 18.57
N MET A 42 -8.25 -6.84 18.35
CA MET A 42 -8.88 -5.62 17.86
C MET A 42 -8.56 -4.37 18.69
N PRO A 43 -8.55 -4.39 20.04
CA PRO A 43 -8.23 -3.21 20.84
C PRO A 43 -6.79 -2.73 20.69
N LEU A 44 -5.87 -3.60 20.27
CA LEU A 44 -4.47 -3.23 20.02
C LEU A 44 -4.30 -2.43 18.73
N MET A 45 -5.30 -2.46 17.84
CA MET A 45 -5.30 -1.84 16.51
C MET A 45 -6.13 -0.55 16.46
N GLU A 46 -6.49 0.02 17.61
CA GLU A 46 -7.17 1.32 17.67
C GLU A 46 -6.26 2.42 17.13
N CYS A 47 -6.56 2.85 15.90
CA CYS A 47 -5.78 3.77 15.10
C CYS A 47 -5.62 5.13 15.81
N SER A 48 -4.54 5.27 16.55
CA SER A 48 -4.09 6.55 17.09
C SER A 48 -2.99 7.09 16.18
N ARG A 49 -3.31 7.44 14.92
CA ARG A 49 -2.40 8.33 14.20
C ARG A 49 -2.48 9.67 14.92
N PRO A 50 -1.40 10.18 15.53
CA PRO A 50 -1.44 11.53 16.08
C PRO A 50 -1.87 12.46 14.94
N LYS A 51 -2.85 13.33 15.22
CA LYS A 51 -3.23 14.38 14.28
C LYS A 51 -1.93 15.08 13.89
N ARG A 52 -1.58 15.04 12.61
CA ARG A 52 -0.44 15.82 12.13
C ARG A 52 -0.82 17.28 12.34
N ASP A 53 0.06 18.04 12.99
CA ASP A 53 -0.04 19.50 13.08
C ASP A 53 0.20 20.10 11.70
N LEU A 54 -0.71 19.83 10.76
CA LEU A 54 -0.68 20.44 9.45
C LEU A 54 -1.22 21.84 9.58
N LYS A 55 -0.58 22.81 8.91
CA LYS A 55 -1.11 24.17 8.80
C LYS A 55 -2.57 24.13 8.33
N PRO A 56 -3.43 25.05 8.79
CA PRO A 56 -4.77 25.23 8.24
C PRO A 56 -4.71 25.28 6.72
N GLU A 57 -5.67 24.67 6.02
CA GLU A 57 -5.68 24.61 4.55
C GLU A 57 -5.51 25.99 3.88
N LYS A 58 -6.07 27.02 4.52
CA LYS A 58 -5.98 28.43 4.09
C LYS A 58 -4.57 29.03 4.17
N GLU A 59 -3.68 28.43 4.96
CA GLU A 59 -2.29 28.88 5.17
C GLU A 59 -1.28 28.05 4.38
N ARG A 60 -1.74 27.00 3.68
CA ARG A 60 -0.87 26.22 2.79
C ARG A 60 -0.77 26.93 1.46
N GLU A 61 0.45 27.11 0.96
CA GLU A 61 0.63 27.48 -0.44
C GLU A 61 -0.04 26.42 -1.32
N LYS A 62 -0.65 26.86 -2.43
CA LYS A 62 -1.22 25.94 -3.41
C LYS A 62 -0.09 25.12 -4.03
N ASP A 63 0.08 23.90 -3.54
CA ASP A 63 1.02 22.94 -4.09
C ASP A 63 0.37 22.16 -5.24
N ASP A 64 0.69 22.58 -6.44
CA ASP A 64 0.27 21.99 -7.71
C ASP A 64 1.22 20.88 -8.19
N THR A 65 2.23 20.50 -7.41
CA THR A 65 3.24 19.50 -7.80
C THR A 65 2.60 18.21 -8.29
N PHE A 66 1.69 17.63 -7.50
CA PHE A 66 1.06 16.35 -7.84
C PHE A 66 0.13 16.47 -9.05
N GLU A 67 -0.60 17.57 -9.17
CA GLU A 67 -1.41 17.85 -10.35
C GLU A 67 -0.55 17.97 -11.60
N ASN A 68 0.58 18.69 -11.52
CA ASN A 68 1.49 18.89 -12.64
C ASN A 68 2.14 17.58 -13.07
N ILE A 69 2.54 16.71 -12.12
CA ILE A 69 3.01 15.35 -12.45
C ILE A 69 1.94 14.64 -13.30
N LEU A 70 0.66 14.61 -12.88
CA LEU A 70 -0.37 13.90 -13.64
C LEU A 70 -0.70 14.58 -14.97
N LYS A 71 -0.70 15.92 -15.04
CA LYS A 71 -0.99 16.68 -16.27
C LYS A 71 0.07 16.52 -17.35
N GLU A 72 1.31 16.25 -16.99
CA GLU A 72 2.40 15.97 -17.94
C GLU A 72 2.25 14.60 -18.65
N CYS A 73 1.33 13.74 -18.20
CA CYS A 73 1.00 12.48 -18.87
C CYS A 73 -0.48 12.45 -19.26
N GLN A 74 -0.77 12.49 -20.57
CA GLN A 74 -2.13 12.54 -21.10
C GLN A 74 -3.06 11.46 -20.51
N ASP A 75 -2.56 10.23 -20.35
CA ASP A 75 -3.33 9.12 -19.78
C ASP A 75 -3.67 9.32 -18.29
N CYS A 76 -2.81 10.03 -17.54
CA CYS A 76 -2.94 10.20 -16.10
C CYS A 76 -3.91 11.32 -15.70
N VAL A 77 -4.28 12.21 -16.62
CA VAL A 77 -5.20 13.34 -16.36
C VAL A 77 -6.53 12.86 -15.77
N ARG A 78 -7.02 11.69 -16.19
CA ARG A 78 -8.24 11.07 -15.68
C ARG A 78 -8.19 10.77 -14.17
N ALA A 79 -7.00 10.66 -13.58
CA ALA A 79 -6.83 10.39 -12.16
C ALA A 79 -6.71 11.67 -11.30
N LEU A 80 -6.76 12.87 -11.89
CA LEU A 80 -6.73 14.14 -11.12
C LEU A 80 -7.77 14.22 -10.00
N PRO A 81 -9.04 13.77 -10.16
CA PRO A 81 -10.02 13.79 -9.07
C PRO A 81 -9.56 13.02 -7.83
N MET A 82 -8.72 11.99 -8.00
CA MET A 82 -8.18 11.21 -6.89
C MET A 82 -7.22 12.01 -6.00
N LEU A 83 -6.57 13.06 -6.52
CA LEU A 83 -5.67 13.92 -5.73
C LEU A 83 -6.42 14.80 -4.71
N HIS A 84 -7.70 15.04 -4.98
CA HIS A 84 -8.58 15.88 -4.15
C HIS A 84 -9.46 15.05 -3.22
N LYS A 85 -9.44 13.72 -3.31
CA LYS A 85 -10.05 12.84 -2.31
C LYS A 85 -9.33 13.04 -0.98
N GLU A 86 -10.09 12.93 0.12
CA GLU A 86 -9.58 13.19 1.46
C GLU A 86 -8.28 12.41 1.72
N LYS A 87 -7.19 13.16 1.84
CA LYS A 87 -5.87 12.61 2.12
C LYS A 87 -5.93 11.94 3.49
N PHE A 88 -5.57 10.65 3.56
CA PHE A 88 -5.44 9.94 4.83
C PHE A 88 -6.72 10.01 5.67
N LEU A 89 -7.89 9.71 5.07
CA LEU A 89 -9.13 9.50 5.81
C LEU A 89 -8.83 8.73 7.11
N GLU A 90 -9.36 9.23 8.23
CA GLU A 90 -9.48 8.41 9.44
C GLU A 90 -10.12 7.10 9.01
N ILE A 91 -9.47 5.98 9.29
CA ILE A 91 -10.02 4.66 8.95
C ILE A 91 -11.24 4.48 9.84
N LYS A 92 -12.41 4.83 9.30
CA LYS A 92 -13.69 4.64 9.98
C LYS A 92 -13.99 3.15 9.99
N ARG A 93 -14.61 2.67 11.08
CA ARG A 93 -14.98 1.26 11.22
C ARG A 93 -15.88 0.76 10.08
N ASP A 94 -16.62 1.66 9.45
CA ASP A 94 -17.51 1.37 8.32
C ASP A 94 -16.75 1.10 7.00
N ASN A 95 -15.42 1.31 6.97
CA ASN A 95 -14.58 1.07 5.79
C ASN A 95 -13.97 -0.34 5.76
N PHE A 96 -14.22 -1.18 6.77
CA PHE A 96 -13.66 -2.52 6.83
C PHE A 96 -14.38 -3.46 5.86
N SER A 97 -13.61 -4.06 4.94
CA SER A 97 -14.10 -5.14 4.09
C SER A 97 -14.03 -6.46 4.85
N GLU A 98 -15.18 -6.99 5.28
CA GLU A 98 -15.27 -8.32 5.89
C GLU A 98 -15.59 -9.36 4.79
N PRO A 99 -15.00 -10.56 4.84
CA PRO A 99 -14.22 -11.09 5.95
C PRO A 99 -12.70 -10.83 5.88
N ILE A 100 -12.17 -10.18 4.83
CA ILE A 100 -10.72 -10.15 4.58
C ILE A 100 -9.92 -9.18 5.46
N SER A 101 -10.57 -8.16 6.04
CA SER A 101 -9.90 -7.16 6.87
C SER A 101 -9.13 -7.81 8.01
N THR A 102 -7.92 -7.35 8.25
CA THR A 102 -6.99 -7.99 9.18
C THR A 102 -6.00 -6.94 9.70
N LEU A 103 -5.03 -7.38 10.51
CA LEU A 103 -3.90 -6.54 10.88
C LEU A 103 -3.10 -6.19 9.63
N VAL A 104 -2.97 -4.89 9.36
CA VAL A 104 -2.10 -4.33 8.33
C VAL A 104 -1.09 -3.38 8.97
N HIS A 105 0.09 -3.26 8.38
CA HIS A 105 1.19 -2.44 8.88
C HIS A 105 1.04 -0.95 8.54
N LYS A 106 0.41 -0.61 7.40
CA LYS A 106 0.19 0.75 6.87
C LYS A 106 1.43 1.59 6.55
N ASP A 107 2.59 0.98 6.65
CA ASP A 107 3.87 1.58 6.26
C ASP A 107 4.78 0.47 5.70
N MET A 108 4.21 -0.41 4.86
CA MET A 108 4.96 -1.48 4.20
C MET A 108 5.79 -0.95 3.03
N TRP A 109 6.97 -0.42 3.33
CA TRP A 109 7.92 0.01 2.31
C TRP A 109 9.34 -0.53 2.54
N LEU A 110 10.21 -0.36 1.55
CA LEU A 110 11.53 -1.00 1.49
C LEU A 110 12.38 -0.79 2.76
N ASN A 111 12.34 0.38 3.38
CA ASN A 111 13.16 0.65 4.57
C ASN A 111 12.64 -0.06 5.83
N ASN A 112 11.37 -0.45 5.86
CA ASN A 112 10.74 -1.18 6.96
C ASN A 112 10.86 -2.71 6.80
N VAL A 113 11.71 -3.16 5.87
CA VAL A 113 11.93 -4.57 5.54
C VAL A 113 13.41 -4.90 5.68
N MET A 114 13.73 -5.75 6.65
CA MET A 114 15.07 -6.32 6.80
C MET A 114 15.11 -7.67 6.08
N LEU A 115 15.69 -7.66 4.87
CA LEU A 115 15.91 -8.87 4.08
C LEU A 115 17.30 -9.44 4.37
N ARG A 116 17.37 -10.74 4.68
CA ARG A 116 18.61 -11.50 4.76
C ARG A 116 18.74 -12.39 3.51
N PRO A 117 19.60 -12.02 2.53
CA PRO A 117 19.60 -12.67 1.21
C PRO A 117 19.93 -14.16 1.24
N ARG A 118 20.84 -14.60 2.13
CA ARG A 118 21.30 -15.99 2.18
C ARG A 118 20.21 -16.99 2.59
N ASP A 119 19.33 -16.57 3.49
CA ASP A 119 18.36 -17.48 4.14
C ASP A 119 16.93 -17.23 3.65
N GLN A 120 16.74 -16.31 2.68
CA GLN A 120 15.42 -15.79 2.29
C GLN A 120 14.54 -15.39 3.48
N ASP A 121 15.17 -14.89 4.55
CA ASP A 121 14.47 -14.46 5.75
C ASP A 121 14.15 -12.97 5.67
N VAL A 122 12.94 -12.63 6.09
CA VAL A 122 12.41 -11.27 6.10
C VAL A 122 11.88 -10.98 7.47
N LYS A 123 12.32 -9.85 8.03
CA LYS A 123 11.70 -9.22 9.19
C LYS A 123 11.04 -7.92 8.77
N ILE A 124 9.76 -7.79 9.08
CA ILE A 124 9.01 -6.55 8.98
C ILE A 124 9.20 -5.81 10.31
N VAL A 125 9.50 -4.51 10.25
CA VAL A 125 9.81 -3.67 11.40
C VAL A 125 9.08 -2.33 11.30
N ASP A 126 9.07 -1.56 12.39
CA ASP A 126 8.45 -0.23 12.47
C ASP A 126 6.92 -0.23 12.44
N PHE A 127 6.33 -0.91 13.43
CA PHE A 127 4.89 -0.99 13.68
C PHE A 127 4.34 0.29 14.35
N GLN A 128 4.71 1.48 13.88
CA GLN A 128 4.17 2.74 14.42
C GLN A 128 2.80 3.11 13.83
N ALA A 129 2.39 2.47 12.72
CA ALA A 129 1.20 2.84 11.95
C ALA A 129 0.17 1.71 11.78
N TYR A 130 0.43 0.51 12.33
CA TYR A 130 -0.42 -0.65 12.11
C TYR A 130 -1.86 -0.41 12.57
N THR A 131 -2.80 -1.06 11.90
CA THR A 131 -4.24 -0.91 12.15
C THR A 131 -5.00 -2.10 11.57
N TYR A 132 -6.31 -2.13 11.79
CA TYR A 132 -7.22 -3.01 11.09
C TYR A 132 -7.65 -2.41 9.75
N ASP A 133 -7.44 -3.11 8.62
CA ASP A 133 -7.92 -2.74 7.27
C ASP A 133 -7.80 -3.94 6.31
N THR A 134 -8.17 -3.78 5.05
CA THR A 134 -7.91 -4.76 3.99
C THR A 134 -6.41 -4.93 3.71
N PRO A 135 -5.89 -6.17 3.55
CA PRO A 135 -4.48 -6.41 3.26
C PRO A 135 -4.03 -5.87 1.90
N ALA A 136 -4.99 -5.53 1.03
CA ALA A 136 -4.72 -4.87 -0.25
C ALA A 136 -3.98 -3.53 -0.08
N THR A 137 -4.19 -2.84 1.05
CA THR A 137 -3.57 -1.54 1.32
C THR A 137 -2.05 -1.63 1.43
N ASP A 138 -1.55 -2.56 2.24
CA ASP A 138 -0.12 -2.84 2.35
C ASP A 138 0.48 -3.40 1.06
N LEU A 139 -0.24 -4.29 0.38
CA LEU A 139 0.21 -4.90 -0.87
C LEU A 139 0.46 -3.86 -1.95
N ILE A 140 -0.54 -3.01 -2.22
CA ILE A 140 -0.43 -2.05 -3.31
C ILE A 140 0.58 -0.95 -2.98
N PHE A 141 0.65 -0.54 -1.72
CA PHE A 141 1.65 0.41 -1.24
C PHE A 141 3.07 -0.14 -1.39
N PHE A 142 3.32 -1.38 -0.96
CA PHE A 142 4.60 -2.05 -1.11
C PHE A 142 5.03 -2.14 -2.57
N LEU A 143 4.17 -2.66 -3.45
CA LEU A 143 4.48 -2.81 -4.87
C LEU A 143 4.77 -1.43 -5.50
N SER A 144 3.94 -0.44 -5.21
CA SER A 144 4.03 0.91 -5.78
C SER A 144 5.28 1.68 -5.38
N GLY A 145 5.78 1.49 -4.15
CA GLY A 145 6.93 2.25 -3.63
C GLY A 145 8.25 1.48 -3.60
N SER A 146 8.21 0.15 -3.48
CA SER A 146 9.37 -0.62 -3.01
C SER A 146 9.93 -1.62 -4.00
N VAL A 147 9.19 -1.99 -5.04
CA VAL A 147 9.67 -2.92 -6.08
C VAL A 147 10.25 -2.14 -7.25
N ASN A 148 11.32 -2.66 -7.85
CA ASN A 148 11.94 -2.06 -9.02
C ASN A 148 10.93 -1.89 -10.17
N ILE A 149 10.96 -0.74 -10.84
CA ILE A 149 9.97 -0.40 -11.88
C ILE A 149 10.01 -1.33 -13.09
N ASP A 150 11.19 -1.84 -13.47
CA ASP A 150 11.31 -2.76 -14.60
C ASP A 150 10.81 -4.16 -14.24
N VAL A 151 10.90 -4.54 -12.96
CA VAL A 151 10.26 -5.74 -12.42
C VAL A 151 8.74 -5.58 -12.46
N LEU A 152 8.22 -4.44 -12.00
CA LEU A 152 6.78 -4.15 -12.02
C LEU A 152 6.22 -4.19 -13.46
N LYS A 153 6.87 -3.51 -14.40
CA LYS A 153 6.46 -3.52 -15.82
C LYS A 153 6.34 -4.92 -16.43
N LYS A 154 7.15 -5.87 -15.96
CA LYS A 154 7.21 -7.24 -16.50
C LYS A 154 6.36 -8.24 -15.72
N HIS A 155 6.28 -8.09 -14.40
CA HIS A 155 5.83 -9.14 -13.49
C HIS A 155 4.75 -8.67 -12.49
N PHE A 156 4.09 -7.53 -12.71
CA PHE A 156 3.09 -7.01 -11.77
C PHE A 156 1.98 -8.03 -11.46
N ASP A 157 1.39 -8.66 -12.48
CA ASP A 157 0.36 -9.68 -12.30
C ASP A 157 0.88 -10.94 -11.59
N GLU A 158 2.10 -11.35 -11.90
CA GLU A 158 2.73 -12.49 -11.22
C GLU A 158 2.95 -12.20 -9.73
N LEU A 159 3.37 -10.99 -9.37
CA LEU A 159 3.59 -10.59 -7.98
C LEU A 159 2.27 -10.53 -7.21
N LEU A 160 1.20 -9.99 -7.81
CA LEU A 160 -0.13 -9.97 -7.21
C LEU A 160 -0.65 -11.39 -6.96
N ARG A 161 -0.52 -12.28 -7.98
CA ARG A 161 -0.92 -13.68 -7.87
C ARG A 161 -0.10 -14.41 -6.83
N TYR A 162 1.22 -14.23 -6.85
CA TYR A 162 2.14 -14.83 -5.89
C TYR A 162 1.77 -14.47 -4.45
N TYR A 163 1.41 -13.20 -4.20
CA TYR A 163 0.90 -12.78 -2.88
C TYR A 163 -0.40 -13.51 -2.52
N ASN A 164 -1.40 -13.53 -3.41
CA ASN A 164 -2.69 -14.19 -3.15
C ASN A 164 -2.53 -15.70 -2.88
N ASP A 165 -1.72 -16.39 -3.68
CA ASP A 165 -1.46 -17.81 -3.53
C ASP A 165 -0.82 -18.12 -2.17
N ASN A 166 0.16 -17.33 -1.73
CA ASN A 166 0.80 -17.51 -0.42
C ASN A 166 -0.14 -17.14 0.74
N PHE A 167 -1.03 -16.18 0.54
CA PHE A 167 -2.03 -15.79 1.52
C PHE A 167 -3.04 -16.91 1.74
N ALA A 168 -3.61 -17.44 0.65
CA ALA A 168 -4.53 -18.57 0.69
C ALA A 168 -3.85 -19.85 1.23
N ASP A 169 -2.62 -20.16 0.78
CA ASP A 169 -1.86 -21.30 1.30
C ASP A 169 -1.59 -21.19 2.81
N THR A 170 -1.31 -19.98 3.31
CA THR A 170 -1.14 -19.76 4.76
C THR A 170 -2.44 -20.01 5.52
N LEU A 171 -3.58 -19.48 5.04
CA LEU A 171 -4.89 -19.73 5.64
C LEU A 171 -5.24 -21.23 5.64
N LYS A 172 -4.98 -21.91 4.52
CA LYS A 172 -5.20 -23.36 4.38
C LYS A 172 -4.38 -24.16 5.39
N LYS A 173 -3.10 -23.80 5.59
CA LYS A 173 -2.22 -24.44 6.61
C LYS A 173 -2.69 -24.20 8.04
N LEU A 174 -3.51 -23.18 8.26
CA LEU A 174 -4.15 -22.87 9.55
C LEU A 174 -5.57 -23.43 9.64
N ASP A 175 -5.96 -24.35 8.74
CA ASP A 175 -7.27 -24.99 8.66
C ASP A 175 -8.44 -23.99 8.55
N CYS A 176 -8.26 -22.91 7.77
CA CYS A 176 -9.31 -21.97 7.43
C CYS A 176 -9.90 -22.27 6.05
N ASP A 177 -11.18 -21.95 5.84
CA ASP A 177 -11.78 -21.97 4.51
C ASP A 177 -11.18 -20.87 3.64
N THR A 178 -10.65 -21.27 2.48
CA THR A 178 -10.01 -20.37 1.52
C THR A 178 -10.91 -20.02 0.33
N ALA A 179 -12.08 -20.65 0.20
CA ALA A 179 -12.97 -20.44 -0.94
C ALA A 179 -13.32 -18.95 -1.19
N PRO A 180 -13.50 -18.09 -0.16
CA PRO A 180 -13.77 -16.67 -0.37
C PRO A 180 -12.57 -15.86 -0.87
N PHE A 181 -11.33 -16.28 -0.58
CA PHE A 181 -10.12 -15.46 -0.76
C PHE A 181 -9.47 -15.64 -2.14
N THR A 182 -10.27 -15.50 -3.20
CA THR A 182 -9.81 -15.67 -4.58
C THR A 182 -8.93 -14.50 -5.05
N TYR A 183 -8.25 -14.70 -6.18
CA TYR A 183 -7.48 -13.64 -6.84
C TYR A 183 -8.39 -12.48 -7.24
N GLU A 184 -9.58 -12.78 -7.75
CA GLU A 184 -10.58 -11.80 -8.16
C GLU A 184 -11.07 -10.97 -6.97
N TYR A 185 -11.28 -11.60 -5.80
CA TYR A 185 -11.64 -10.88 -4.59
C TYR A 185 -10.52 -9.91 -4.18
N LEU A 186 -9.26 -10.34 -4.22
CA LEU A 186 -8.12 -9.43 -3.97
C LEU A 186 -8.08 -8.26 -4.97
N MET A 187 -8.42 -8.46 -6.24
CA MET A 187 -8.45 -7.37 -7.23
C MET A 187 -9.55 -6.35 -6.93
N ASP A 188 -10.73 -6.80 -6.48
CA ASP A 188 -11.80 -5.90 -6.04
C ASP A 188 -11.41 -5.14 -4.76
N GLU A 189 -10.75 -5.81 -3.82
CA GLU A 189 -10.23 -5.20 -2.59
C GLU A 189 -9.20 -4.09 -2.89
N ILE A 190 -8.30 -4.31 -3.85
CA ILE A 190 -7.36 -3.26 -4.28
C ILE A 190 -8.13 -2.07 -4.86
N GLY A 191 -9.13 -2.29 -5.72
CA GLY A 191 -9.98 -1.21 -6.23
C GLY A 191 -10.77 -0.50 -5.12
N GLY A 192 -11.23 -1.26 -4.12
CA GLY A 192 -11.99 -0.78 -2.96
C GLY A 192 -11.21 0.10 -1.99
N CYS A 193 -9.88 0.04 -1.99
CA CYS A 193 -9.04 0.89 -1.13
C CYS A 193 -8.36 2.07 -1.85
N MET A 194 -8.62 2.27 -3.16
CA MET A 194 -7.95 3.33 -3.94
C MET A 194 -8.33 4.75 -3.54
N ASP A 195 -9.50 4.98 -2.96
CA ASP A 195 -9.89 6.26 -2.37
C ASP A 195 -8.90 6.75 -1.31
N ARG A 196 -8.29 5.81 -0.57
CA ARG A 196 -7.30 6.08 0.49
C ARG A 196 -5.86 5.92 0.00
N GLU A 197 -5.59 4.86 -0.75
CA GLU A 197 -4.21 4.45 -1.08
C GLU A 197 -3.66 5.14 -2.33
N PHE A 198 -4.49 5.65 -3.25
CA PHE A 198 -3.98 6.32 -4.46
C PHE A 198 -3.10 7.54 -4.09
N CYS A 199 -3.68 8.45 -3.31
CA CYS A 199 -2.96 9.64 -2.84
C CYS A 199 -1.75 9.26 -1.99
N HIS A 200 -1.89 8.24 -1.13
CA HIS A 200 -0.81 7.75 -0.31
C HIS A 200 0.37 7.28 -1.15
N CYS A 201 0.15 6.42 -2.15
CA CYS A 201 1.17 5.92 -3.06
C CYS A 201 1.84 7.05 -3.85
N VAL A 202 1.09 7.99 -4.41
CA VAL A 202 1.64 9.13 -5.17
C VAL A 202 2.48 10.03 -4.28
N ILE A 203 1.96 10.47 -3.13
CA ILE A 203 2.65 11.38 -2.22
C ILE A 203 3.88 10.71 -1.61
N PHE A 204 3.75 9.48 -1.12
CA PHE A 204 4.84 8.75 -0.46
C PHE A 204 5.97 8.43 -1.46
N THR A 205 5.63 7.97 -2.67
CA THR A 205 6.64 7.79 -3.72
C THR A 205 7.33 9.11 -4.03
N THR A 206 6.59 10.21 -4.05
CA THR A 206 7.15 11.52 -4.40
C THR A 206 8.08 12.08 -3.32
N LEU A 207 7.58 12.17 -2.08
CA LEU A 207 8.27 12.89 -1.00
C LEU A 207 9.19 12.01 -0.16
N VAL A 208 8.85 10.72 -0.04
CA VAL A 208 9.55 9.81 0.87
C VAL A 208 10.48 8.90 0.10
N VAL A 209 10.00 8.09 -0.84
CA VAL A 209 10.84 7.13 -1.57
C VAL A 209 11.97 7.85 -2.30
N PHE A 210 11.65 8.89 -3.07
CA PHE A 210 12.61 9.68 -3.85
C PHE A 210 13.05 10.98 -3.16
N GLY A 211 12.72 11.16 -1.87
CA GLY A 211 13.19 12.30 -1.09
C GLY A 211 14.70 12.28 -0.88
N GLU A 212 15.25 13.37 -0.35
CA GLU A 212 16.68 13.44 -0.02
C GLU A 212 17.06 12.38 1.04
N LYS A 213 18.16 11.66 0.80
CA LYS A 213 18.67 10.67 1.76
C LYS A 213 19.10 11.38 3.04
N ASN A 214 18.82 10.79 4.20
CA ASN A 214 19.14 11.32 5.54
C ASN A 214 18.45 12.64 5.93
N LYS A 215 17.44 13.10 5.18
CA LYS A 215 16.55 14.18 5.61
C LYS A 215 15.15 13.62 5.83
N LYS A 216 14.45 14.15 6.84
CA LYS A 216 13.02 13.89 6.98
C LYS A 216 12.31 14.52 5.78
N ALA A 217 11.27 13.85 5.27
CA ALA A 217 10.43 14.42 4.24
C ALA A 217 9.83 15.74 4.75
N ASN A 218 10.04 16.81 3.99
CA ASN A 218 9.39 18.08 4.27
C ASN A 218 8.11 18.15 3.42
N PHE A 219 6.95 18.17 4.08
CA PHE A 219 5.65 18.25 3.42
C PHE A 219 5.22 19.70 3.12
N ASP A 220 5.98 20.69 3.60
CA ASP A 220 5.74 22.11 3.38
C ASP A 220 6.58 22.70 2.23
N GLU A 221 7.57 21.96 1.71
CA GLU A 221 8.43 22.40 0.61
C GLU A 221 8.06 21.71 -0.70
N LYS A 222 8.04 22.47 -1.81
CA LYS A 222 7.84 21.89 -3.14
C LYS A 222 9.01 20.97 -3.50
N PRO A 223 8.78 19.67 -3.73
CA PRO A 223 9.87 18.75 -4.03
C PRO A 223 10.40 18.97 -5.45
N LYS A 224 11.70 18.73 -5.65
CA LYS A 224 12.26 18.60 -7.00
C LYS A 224 11.98 17.20 -7.51
N VAL A 225 11.05 17.08 -8.46
CA VAL A 225 10.61 15.79 -9.00
C VAL A 225 11.43 15.42 -10.24
N SER A 226 12.17 14.31 -10.16
CA SER A 226 12.98 13.80 -11.27
C SER A 226 12.13 13.13 -12.36
N GLN A 227 12.67 13.03 -13.58
CA GLN A 227 11.99 12.34 -14.68
C GLN A 227 11.71 10.86 -14.36
N THR A 228 12.68 10.14 -13.79
CA THR A 228 12.52 8.74 -13.38
C THR A 228 11.38 8.54 -12.37
N GLN A 229 11.24 9.49 -11.44
CA GLN A 229 10.16 9.48 -10.45
C GLN A 229 8.80 9.73 -11.09
N LYS A 230 8.70 10.68 -12.03
CA LYS A 230 7.49 10.91 -12.83
C LYS A 230 7.10 9.66 -13.62
N GLU A 231 8.05 9.03 -14.30
CA GLU A 231 7.81 7.80 -15.06
C GLU A 231 7.27 6.66 -14.22
N ARG A 232 7.77 6.50 -12.99
CA ARG A 232 7.23 5.53 -12.02
C ARG A 232 5.77 5.84 -11.68
N ILE A 233 5.47 7.10 -11.34
CA ILE A 233 4.11 7.54 -10.99
C ILE A 233 3.18 7.35 -12.19
N TRP A 234 3.58 7.75 -13.40
CA TRP A 234 2.78 7.57 -14.61
C TRP A 234 2.52 6.12 -14.94
N TRP A 235 3.52 5.24 -14.77
CA TRP A 235 3.31 3.80 -14.96
C TRP A 235 2.27 3.27 -13.97
N MET A 236 2.41 3.60 -12.69
CA MET A 236 1.49 3.17 -11.64
C MET A 236 0.05 3.66 -11.90
N VAL A 237 -0.13 4.95 -12.19
CA VAL A 237 -1.44 5.55 -12.45
C VAL A 237 -2.10 4.93 -13.68
N ARG A 238 -1.34 4.72 -14.77
CA ARG A 238 -1.85 4.03 -15.96
C ARG A 238 -2.27 2.61 -15.66
N GLU A 239 -1.51 1.89 -14.84
CA GLU A 239 -1.84 0.52 -14.47
C GLU A 239 -3.13 0.46 -13.64
N PHE A 240 -3.33 1.40 -12.73
CA PHE A 240 -4.56 1.48 -11.92
C PHE A 240 -5.78 1.87 -12.77
N LEU A 241 -5.63 2.82 -13.71
CA LEU A 241 -6.69 3.19 -14.66
C LEU A 241 -7.04 2.03 -15.59
N LYS A 242 -6.03 1.32 -16.14
CA LYS A 242 -6.21 0.17 -17.03
C LYS A 242 -7.03 -0.94 -16.36
N ARG A 243 -6.88 -1.11 -15.05
CA ARG A 243 -7.59 -2.11 -14.24
C ARG A 243 -8.97 -1.65 -13.75
N GLY A 244 -9.33 -0.39 -14.01
CA GLY A 244 -10.57 0.21 -13.51
C GLY A 244 -10.59 0.41 -12.00
N TRP A 245 -9.46 0.27 -11.31
CA TRP A 245 -9.36 0.44 -9.85
C TRP A 245 -9.68 1.87 -9.40
N LEU A 246 -9.59 2.85 -10.30
CA LEU A 246 -9.93 4.24 -10.02
C LEU A 246 -11.35 4.60 -10.50
N ASP A 247 -11.99 3.78 -11.33
CA ASP A 247 -13.21 4.18 -12.06
C ASP A 247 -14.39 4.46 -11.12
N ARG A 248 -14.49 3.75 -9.99
CA ARG A 248 -15.52 3.98 -8.97
C ARG A 248 -15.33 5.29 -8.19
N TRP A 249 -14.18 5.96 -8.34
CA TRP A 249 -13.78 7.11 -7.52
C TRP A 249 -13.62 8.42 -8.30
N ILE A 250 -13.40 8.34 -9.62
CA ILE A 250 -13.14 9.48 -10.52
C ILE A 250 -14.41 10.08 -11.17
N GLN A 251 -15.59 9.62 -10.76
CA GLN A 251 -16.89 10.16 -11.20
C GLN A 251 -17.15 11.56 -10.66
#